data_AF-A0A2N4X3I1-F1
#
_entry.id   AF-A0A2N4X3I1-F1
#
_cell.length_a   1.000
_cell.length_b   1.000
_cell.length_c   1.000
_cell.angle_alpha   90.00
_cell.angle_beta   90.00
_cell.angle_gamma   90.00
#
_symmetry.space_group_name_H-M   'P 1'
#
loop_
_entity.id
_entity.type
_entity.pdbx_description
1 polymer ?
#
loop_
_entity_poly.entity_id
_entity_poly.type
_entity_poly.pdbx_seq_one_letter_code
_entity_poly.pdbx_strand_id
1 'polypeptide(L)'
;MSTYPNAPGHRKVETSKAAANALAPKLGRLQRMAEAAIRAAGSSGLTADELAARLEMDRWSIQPRTSELKCKGLIRDSGKRRPNCTGKAAIVWVAA
;
A
#
# COMPACT_ATOMS: atom_id res chain seq x y z
N MET A 1 -39.91 13.05 -0.33
CA MET A 1 -38.74 13.01 -1.23
C MET A 1 -37.57 13.68 -0.54
N SER A 2 -36.41 12.98 -0.46
CA SER A 2 -35.04 13.52 -0.34
C SER A 2 -34.69 14.42 0.87
N THR A 3 -33.61 14.25 1.64
CA THR A 3 -32.33 13.55 1.45
C THR A 3 -31.68 13.40 2.83
N TYR A 4 -31.25 12.19 3.18
CA TYR A 4 -30.23 11.98 4.22
C TYR A 4 -28.90 12.60 3.76
N PRO A 5 -28.19 13.41 4.57
CA PRO A 5 -26.78 13.61 4.33
C PRO A 5 -25.99 12.42 4.87
N ASN A 6 -25.69 11.45 4.00
CA ASN A 6 -24.56 10.55 4.18
C ASN A 6 -23.27 11.37 4.04
N ALA A 7 -22.76 11.88 5.15
CA ALA A 7 -21.46 12.54 5.20
C ALA A 7 -20.49 11.76 6.11
N PRO A 8 -19.73 10.78 5.60
CA PRO A 8 -18.49 10.39 6.23
C PRO A 8 -17.44 11.44 5.86
N GLY A 9 -17.36 12.52 6.65
CA GLY A 9 -16.25 13.46 6.61
C GLY A 9 -14.96 12.76 7.05
N HIS A 10 -14.32 12.03 6.13
CA HIS A 10 -13.05 11.36 6.34
C HIS A 10 -11.92 12.40 6.47
N ARG A 11 -11.69 12.89 7.69
CA ARG A 11 -10.44 13.57 8.07
C ARG A 11 -9.58 12.62 8.90
N LYS A 12 -8.94 11.64 8.23
CA LYS A 12 -7.87 10.80 8.80
C LYS A 12 -6.50 11.00 8.12
N VAL A 13 -6.36 12.03 7.29
CA VAL A 13 -5.18 12.22 6.43
C VAL A 13 -3.95 12.64 7.25
N GLU A 14 -4.11 13.46 8.29
CA GLU A 14 -3.01 13.88 9.18
C GLU A 14 -2.53 12.73 10.08
N THR A 15 -3.44 11.88 10.54
CA THR A 15 -3.13 10.75 11.43
C THR A 15 -2.45 9.59 10.72
N SER A 16 -2.69 9.40 9.43
CA SER A 16 -2.12 8.29 8.64
C SER A 16 -0.60 8.41 8.53
N LYS A 17 -0.10 9.60 8.18
CA LYS A 17 1.34 9.87 8.00
C LYS A 17 2.10 9.89 9.32
N ALA A 18 1.52 10.48 10.38
CA ALA A 18 2.10 10.47 11.71
C ALA A 18 2.14 9.06 12.32
N ALA A 19 1.07 8.26 12.16
CA ALA A 19 1.04 6.86 12.56
C ALA A 19 2.04 6.02 11.76
N ALA A 20 2.18 6.29 10.46
CA ALA A 20 3.16 5.62 9.62
C ALA A 20 4.59 5.87 10.08
N ASN A 21 4.92 7.13 10.40
CA ASN A 21 6.22 7.49 10.95
C ASN A 21 6.49 6.82 12.32
N ALA A 22 5.47 6.68 13.17
CA ALA A 22 5.59 6.00 14.46
C ALA A 22 5.78 4.47 14.33
N LEU A 23 5.24 3.87 13.27
CA LEU A 23 5.34 2.43 12.98
C LEU A 23 6.61 2.06 12.22
N ALA A 24 7.17 2.98 11.42
CA ALA A 24 8.40 2.80 10.64
C ALA A 24 9.58 2.18 11.43
N PRO A 25 9.92 2.61 12.67
CA PRO A 25 11.01 1.99 13.43
C PRO A 25 10.72 0.54 13.86
N LYS A 26 9.44 0.14 13.95
CA LYS A 26 8.99 -1.22 14.33
C LYS A 26 8.84 -2.17 13.13
N LEU A 27 9.08 -1.69 11.92
CA LEU A 27 9.02 -2.51 10.72
C LEU A 27 10.29 -3.35 10.57
N GLY A 28 10.12 -4.62 10.19
CA GLY A 28 11.23 -5.45 9.76
C GLY A 28 11.85 -4.91 8.46
N ARG A 29 13.09 -5.34 8.14
CA ARG A 29 13.85 -4.84 6.98
C ARG A 29 13.02 -4.84 5.68
N LEU A 30 12.36 -5.95 5.37
CA LEU A 30 11.58 -6.10 4.13
C LEU A 30 10.32 -5.23 4.10
N GLN A 31 9.66 -5.05 5.24
CA GLN A 31 8.51 -4.15 5.35
C GLN A 31 8.92 -2.70 5.09
N ARG A 32 10.07 -2.27 5.63
CA ARG A 32 10.61 -0.91 5.38
C ARG A 32 10.95 -0.70 3.91
N MET A 33 11.62 -1.66 3.29
CA MET A 33 11.95 -1.59 1.86
C MET A 33 10.69 -1.52 0.99
N ALA A 34 9.69 -2.35 1.31
CA ALA A 34 8.41 -2.36 0.62
C ALA A 34 7.64 -1.03 0.76
N GLU A 35 7.51 -0.52 1.98
CA GLU A 35 6.82 0.74 2.27
C GLU A 35 7.52 1.92 1.59
N ALA A 36 8.86 2.01 1.68
CA ALA A 36 9.63 3.04 1.02
C ALA A 36 9.48 3.02 -0.51
N ALA A 37 9.52 1.84 -1.14
CA ALA A 37 9.35 1.71 -2.58
C ALA A 37 7.94 2.07 -3.05
N ILE A 38 6.90 1.63 -2.32
CA ILE A 38 5.50 2.03 -2.61
C ILE A 38 5.32 3.54 -2.45
N ARG A 39 5.91 4.14 -1.41
CA ARG A 39 5.88 5.59 -1.20
C ARG A 39 6.59 6.36 -2.30
N ALA A 40 7.74 5.87 -2.75
CA ALA A 40 8.49 6.47 -3.86
C ALA A 40 7.72 6.38 -5.21
N ALA A 41 6.86 5.37 -5.38
CA ALA A 41 6.00 5.24 -6.56
C ALA A 41 4.80 6.21 -6.57
N GLY A 42 4.52 6.90 -5.45
CA GLY A 42 3.49 7.92 -5.36
C GLY A 42 2.09 7.41 -5.76
N SER A 43 1.38 8.20 -6.57
CA SER A 43 0.01 7.90 -7.03
C SER A 43 -0.06 6.82 -8.11
N SER A 44 1.05 6.49 -8.76
CA SER A 44 1.14 5.35 -9.66
C SER A 44 1.05 4.04 -8.88
N GLY A 45 1.65 4.00 -7.69
CA GLY A 45 1.69 2.82 -6.83
C GLY A 45 2.46 1.65 -7.46
N LEU A 46 2.44 0.50 -6.79
CA LEU A 46 3.07 -0.72 -7.27
C LEU A 46 2.18 -1.93 -6.98
N THR A 47 2.11 -2.86 -7.92
CA THR A 47 1.64 -4.22 -7.63
C THR A 47 2.69 -4.99 -6.82
N ALA A 48 2.30 -6.13 -6.22
CA ALA A 48 3.25 -6.99 -5.51
C ALA A 48 4.36 -7.50 -6.42
N ASP A 49 4.06 -7.82 -7.68
CA ASP A 49 5.03 -8.26 -8.68
C ASP A 49 6.00 -7.13 -9.08
N GLU A 50 5.51 -5.92 -9.36
CA GLU A 50 6.37 -4.78 -9.69
C GLU A 50 7.23 -4.35 -8.50
N LEU A 51 6.69 -4.45 -7.29
CA LEU A 51 7.44 -4.19 -6.07
C LEU A 51 8.57 -5.21 -5.89
N ALA A 52 8.28 -6.49 -6.13
CA ALA A 52 9.28 -7.55 -6.07
C ALA A 52 10.38 -7.34 -7.12
N ALA A 53 10.00 -7.03 -8.36
CA ALA A 53 10.95 -6.70 -9.42
C ALA A 53 11.82 -5.47 -9.06
N ARG A 54 11.21 -4.42 -8.50
CA ARG A 54 11.93 -3.19 -8.13
C ARG A 54 12.89 -3.37 -6.96
N LEU A 55 12.60 -4.29 -6.05
CA LEU A 55 13.47 -4.62 -4.92
C LEU A 55 14.45 -5.76 -5.23
N GLU A 56 14.41 -6.31 -6.45
CA GLU A 56 15.18 -7.49 -6.86
C GLU A 56 14.97 -8.67 -5.90
N MET A 57 13.72 -8.86 -5.48
CA MET A 57 13.32 -9.89 -4.53
C MET A 57 12.29 -10.84 -5.14
N ASP A 58 12.21 -12.03 -4.55
CA ASP A 58 11.16 -12.97 -4.88
C ASP A 58 9.77 -12.46 -4.42
N ARG A 59 8.76 -12.68 -5.27
CA ARG A 59 7.38 -12.26 -5.02
C ARG A 59 6.81 -12.83 -3.73
N TRP A 60 7.11 -14.09 -3.40
CA TRP A 60 6.62 -14.74 -2.18
C TRP A 60 7.19 -14.11 -0.91
N SER A 61 8.35 -13.45 -1.00
CA SER A 61 8.91 -12.67 0.10
C SER A 61 8.18 -11.34 0.30
N ILE A 62 7.70 -10.71 -0.79
CA ILE A 62 7.10 -9.37 -0.79
C ILE A 62 5.58 -9.39 -0.55
N GLN A 63 4.87 -10.36 -1.11
CA GLN A 63 3.42 -10.44 -1.02
C GLN A 63 2.91 -10.42 0.44
N PRO A 64 3.49 -11.18 1.40
CA PRO A 64 3.07 -11.10 2.80
C PRO A 64 3.31 -9.71 3.40
N ARG A 65 4.36 -9.00 2.98
CA ARG A 65 4.70 -7.66 3.47
C ARG A 65 3.67 -6.63 3.04
N THR A 66 3.14 -6.73 1.81
CA THR A 66 2.05 -5.84 1.37
C THR A 66 0.80 -6.02 2.25
N SER A 67 0.42 -7.26 2.59
CA SER A 67 -0.70 -7.52 3.50
C SER A 67 -0.44 -6.98 4.91
N GLU A 68 0.76 -7.20 5.46
CA GLU A 68 1.14 -6.69 6.78
C GLU A 68 1.14 -5.16 6.83
N LEU A 69 1.68 -4.49 5.81
CA LEU A 69 1.68 -3.03 5.70
C LEU A 69 0.26 -2.47 5.58
N LYS A 70 -0.62 -3.17 4.85
CA LYS A 70 -2.06 -2.83 4.78
C LYS A 70 -2.72 -2.95 6.15
N CYS A 71 -2.50 -4.05 6.87
CA CYS A 71 -3.04 -4.25 8.22
C CYS A 71 -2.54 -3.19 9.20
N LYS A 72 -1.29 -2.74 9.04
CA LYS A 72 -0.70 -1.63 9.81
C LYS A 72 -1.18 -0.24 9.35
N GLY A 73 -2.01 -0.15 8.30
CA GLY A 73 -2.53 1.11 7.77
C GLY A 73 -1.49 1.98 7.05
N LEU A 74 -0.38 1.39 6.60
CA LEU A 74 0.74 2.12 5.97
C LEU A 74 0.59 2.23 4.45
N ILE A 75 -0.14 1.29 3.86
CA ILE A 75 -0.49 1.28 2.44
C ILE A 75 -1.97 0.97 2.29
N ARG A 76 -2.52 1.35 1.14
CA ARG A 76 -3.92 1.11 0.79
C ARG A 76 -4.08 0.68 -0.66
N ASP A 77 -5.19 0.01 -0.94
CA ASP A 77 -5.60 -0.29 -2.31
C ASP A 77 -5.90 1.03 -3.03
N SER A 78 -5.24 1.26 -4.16
CA SER A 78 -5.48 2.44 -4.99
C SER A 78 -6.80 2.41 -5.77
N GLY A 79 -7.48 1.26 -5.78
CA GLY A 79 -8.63 0.97 -6.65
C GLY A 79 -8.24 0.54 -8.06
N LYS A 80 -6.96 0.68 -8.44
CA LYS A 80 -6.45 0.26 -9.74
C LYS A 80 -6.03 -1.21 -9.74
N ARG A 81 -6.08 -1.83 -10.91
CA ARG A 81 -5.56 -3.17 -11.15
C ARG A 81 -4.59 -3.13 -12.33
N ARG A 82 -3.48 -3.87 -12.24
CA ARG A 82 -2.51 -4.05 -13.33
C ARG A 82 -2.25 -5.55 -13.54
N PRO A 83 -2.02 -5.99 -14.79
CA PRO A 83 -1.72 -7.40 -15.05
C PRO A 83 -0.40 -7.78 -14.39
N ASN A 84 -0.37 -8.93 -13.73
CA ASN A 84 0.87 -9.54 -13.24
C ASN A 84 1.53 -10.41 -14.31
N CYS A 85 2.66 -11.03 -13.97
CA CYS A 85 3.42 -11.94 -14.84
C CYS A 85 2.61 -13.13 -15.39
N THR A 86 1.49 -13.47 -14.75
CA THR A 86 0.57 -14.55 -15.19
C THR A 86 -0.69 -14.03 -15.90
N GLY A 87 -0.73 -12.74 -16.25
CA GLY A 87 -1.88 -12.09 -16.88
C GLY A 87 -3.07 -11.80 -15.96
N LYS A 88 -2.97 -12.11 -14.66
CA LYS A 88 -4.04 -11.88 -13.68
C LYS A 88 -4.01 -10.44 -13.17
N ALA A 89 -5.19 -9.87 -12.91
CA ALA A 89 -5.33 -8.54 -12.33
C ALA A 89 -4.80 -8.50 -10.87
N ALA A 90 -3.72 -7.76 -10.65
CA ALA A 90 -3.13 -7.55 -9.32
C ALA A 90 -3.50 -6.18 -8.76
N ILE A 91 -3.65 -6.10 -7.43
CA ILE A 91 -3.90 -4.86 -6.71
C ILE A 91 -2.70 -3.94 -6.84
N VAL A 92 -2.95 -2.68 -7.17
CA VAL A 92 -1.94 -1.62 -7.12
C VAL A 92 -2.00 -0.96 -5.74
N TRP A 93 -0.92 -1.08 -4.99
CA TRP A 93 -0.76 -0.50 -3.66
C TRP A 93 -0.18 0.91 -3.74
N VAL A 94 -0.72 1.82 -2.94
CA VAL A 94 -0.21 3.18 -2.73
C VAL A 94 -0.02 3.45 -1.25
N ALA A 95 0.84 4.41 -0.90
CA ALA A 95 0.97 4.85 0.48
C ALA A 95 -0.38 5.37 1.02
N ALA A 96 -0.63 5.12 2.30
CA ALA A 96 -1.84 5.56 3.00
C ALA A 96 -1.78 7.03 3.43
#